data_AF-A0A2H3H208-F1
#
_entry.id   AF-A0A2H3H208-F1
#
_cell.length_a   1.000
_cell.length_b   1.000
_cell.length_c   1.000
_cell.angle_alpha   90.00
_cell.angle_beta   90.00
_cell.angle_gamma   90.00
#
_symmetry.space_group_name_H-M   'P 1'
#
loop_
_entity.id
_entity.type
_entity.pdbx_description
1 polymer ?
#
loop_
_entity_poly.entity_id
_entity_poly.type
_entity_poly.pdbx_seq_one_letter_code
_entity_poly.pdbx_strand_id
1 'polypeptide(L)'
;MPSPKVDCSQWTELNDFSSYIRLLGSKTQYKKDSLEVCQSEICTAVYGTGNPDISGIGVVIGHVLEITFSVSLSLAIIALKQSEKTSQWHRIVKTGLVAFVDSAAYFALSLQLATIAVLIRKDYGVSTADLGAIEARISQSVAVVSMMPLLYPIALLEPLTKTCPRDNVKHNSRLLLLSATVALSFYPFLSRCIYAFSVSPIGNSEGSEVSSIDWSTIEDMCFPQKYRHLGETMTYRSLNGLELTASLLVYLLSFWLLAGLPKMHSRLIEKTIVGQGIVGQGSEAEPSWRERVNRWFSDRPVVAVVPLFVLVGLSVPLLWVIFTLRKVQEEMSESMRQEYAGNEWGFGQIVSIVLFIPVAVEMAYQWRFGLAYEQ
;
A
#
# COMPACT_ATOMS: atom_id res chain seq x y z
N MET A 1 46.62 -13.18 26.86
CA MET A 1 46.15 -11.78 26.76
C MET A 1 44.77 -11.82 26.13
N PRO A 2 43.72 -11.26 26.75
CA PRO A 2 42.42 -11.18 26.09
C PRO A 2 42.55 -10.25 24.89
N SER A 3 42.05 -10.69 23.72
CA SER A 3 41.95 -9.83 22.53
C SER A 3 41.21 -8.55 22.92
N PRO A 4 41.70 -7.36 22.55
CA PRO A 4 40.96 -6.13 22.82
C PRO A 4 39.56 -6.26 22.22
N LYS A 5 38.53 -6.19 23.08
CA LYS A 5 37.13 -6.14 22.62
C LYS A 5 36.99 -4.86 21.79
N VAL A 6 36.80 -5.03 20.49
CA VAL A 6 36.45 -3.93 19.60
C VAL A 6 35.08 -3.42 20.03
N ASP A 7 34.98 -2.12 20.28
CA ASP A 7 33.72 -1.49 20.65
C ASP A 7 32.89 -1.21 19.39
N CYS A 8 31.85 -2.02 19.19
CA CYS A 8 30.94 -1.94 18.05
C CYS A 8 29.73 -1.01 18.31
N SER A 9 29.59 -0.45 19.51
CA SER A 9 28.42 0.37 19.89
C SER A 9 28.22 1.61 19.01
N GLN A 10 29.29 2.15 18.44
CA GLN A 10 29.22 3.29 17.51
C GLN A 10 28.54 2.98 16.16
N TRP A 11 28.30 1.69 15.85
CA TRP A 11 27.73 1.22 14.59
C TRP A 11 26.25 0.81 14.69
N THR A 12 25.63 0.96 15.86
CA THR A 12 24.25 0.47 16.07
C THR A 12 23.19 1.34 15.43
N GLU A 13 23.50 2.61 15.16
CA GLU A 13 22.58 3.58 14.57
C GLU A 13 23.20 4.24 13.34
N LEU A 14 22.44 4.26 12.23
CA LEU A 14 22.86 4.85 10.97
C LEU A 14 22.65 6.37 10.97
N ASN A 15 21.63 6.89 11.69
CA ASN A 15 21.26 8.32 11.83
C ASN A 15 21.48 9.17 10.57
N ASP A 16 22.70 9.70 10.37
CA ASP A 16 23.12 10.36 9.12
C ASP A 16 24.05 9.45 8.30
N PHE A 17 23.63 9.11 7.07
CA PHE A 17 24.37 8.20 6.18
C PHE A 17 25.81 8.70 5.91
N SER A 18 25.99 9.99 5.65
CA SER A 18 27.29 10.58 5.33
C SER A 18 28.28 10.48 6.48
N SER A 19 27.82 10.85 7.68
CA SER A 19 28.60 10.76 8.91
C SER A 19 28.95 9.32 9.26
N TYR A 20 27.98 8.40 9.09
CA TYR A 20 28.17 6.98 9.37
C TYR A 20 29.21 6.35 8.44
N ILE A 21 29.09 6.56 7.13
CA ILE A 21 30.03 6.03 6.13
C ILE A 21 31.43 6.61 6.32
N ARG A 22 31.55 7.90 6.63
CA ARG A 22 32.85 8.51 6.93
C ARG A 22 33.50 7.91 8.16
N LEU A 23 32.74 7.69 9.23
CA LEU A 23 33.24 6.98 10.41
C LEU A 23 33.72 5.58 9.99
N LEU A 24 32.94 4.88 9.14
CA LEU A 24 33.19 3.47 8.79
C LEU A 24 34.49 3.34 8.03
N GLY A 25 34.64 4.14 6.98
CA GLY A 25 35.88 4.21 6.22
C GLY A 25 37.08 4.60 7.08
N SER A 26 36.92 5.55 8.02
CA SER A 26 38.03 6.01 8.87
C SER A 26 38.55 4.94 9.83
N LYS A 27 37.67 4.04 10.32
CA LYS A 27 38.00 3.04 11.34
C LYS A 27 38.35 1.68 10.74
N THR A 28 37.65 1.26 9.69
CA THR A 28 37.79 -0.09 9.14
C THR A 28 38.59 -0.12 7.83
N GLN A 29 38.72 1.02 7.16
CA GLN A 29 39.24 1.13 5.78
C GLN A 29 38.53 0.18 4.81
N TYR A 30 37.28 -0.19 5.12
CA TYR A 30 36.48 -1.19 4.40
C TYR A 30 37.18 -2.54 4.22
N LYS A 31 38.12 -2.88 5.11
CA LYS A 31 38.76 -4.21 5.11
C LYS A 31 37.79 -5.23 5.69
N LYS A 32 37.62 -6.35 4.97
CA LYS A 32 36.73 -7.45 5.34
C LYS A 32 36.93 -7.91 6.79
N ASP A 33 38.18 -8.21 7.16
CA ASP A 33 38.51 -8.69 8.52
C ASP A 33 38.12 -7.69 9.63
N SER A 34 38.13 -6.38 9.33
CA SER A 34 37.76 -5.33 10.28
C SER A 34 36.24 -5.15 10.37
N LEU A 35 35.54 -5.29 9.24
CA LEU A 35 34.08 -5.15 9.16
C LEU A 35 33.38 -6.33 9.82
N GLU A 36 33.88 -7.55 9.62
CA GLU A 36 33.28 -8.79 10.16
C GLU A 36 33.22 -8.81 11.69
N VAL A 37 34.08 -8.05 12.37
CA VAL A 37 34.08 -7.94 13.84
C VAL A 37 32.79 -7.30 14.37
N CYS A 38 32.25 -6.31 13.65
CA CYS A 38 31.03 -5.58 14.02
C CYS A 38 29.90 -5.82 13.00
N GLN A 39 29.88 -7.01 12.40
CA GLN A 39 28.93 -7.36 11.34
C GLN A 39 27.48 -7.14 11.77
N SER A 40 27.11 -7.62 12.97
CA SER A 40 25.73 -7.56 13.45
C SER A 40 25.24 -6.12 13.56
N GLU A 41 26.03 -5.24 14.16
CA GLU A 41 25.68 -3.83 14.37
C GLU A 41 25.59 -3.10 13.03
N ILE A 42 26.60 -3.27 12.17
CA ILE A 42 26.68 -2.57 10.87
C ILE A 42 25.50 -2.97 9.98
N CYS A 43 25.26 -4.28 9.84
CA CYS A 43 24.23 -4.78 8.94
C CYS A 43 22.82 -4.49 9.48
N THR A 44 22.63 -4.53 10.80
CA THR A 44 21.35 -4.13 11.42
C THR A 44 21.08 -2.64 11.19
N ALA A 45 22.07 -1.76 11.37
CA ALA A 45 21.89 -0.33 11.15
C ALA A 45 21.59 0.01 9.67
N VAL A 46 22.21 -0.70 8.72
CA VAL A 46 22.05 -0.43 7.28
C VAL A 46 20.77 -1.04 6.71
N TYR A 47 20.49 -2.32 7.01
CA TYR A 47 19.44 -3.09 6.35
C TYR A 47 18.22 -3.39 7.23
N GLY A 48 18.36 -3.23 8.55
CA GLY A 48 17.28 -3.37 9.53
C GLY A 48 16.93 -4.84 9.82
N THR A 49 16.29 -5.06 10.96
CA THR A 49 15.78 -6.35 11.45
C THR A 49 14.31 -6.58 11.11
N GLY A 50 13.68 -5.62 10.43
CA GLY A 50 12.29 -5.64 10.00
C GLY A 50 11.35 -4.99 11.02
N ASN A 51 10.15 -4.60 10.55
CA ASN A 51 9.11 -4.02 11.40
C ASN A 51 7.85 -4.90 11.38
N PRO A 52 7.47 -5.54 12.49
CA PRO A 52 6.29 -6.41 12.52
C PRO A 52 4.99 -5.72 12.13
N ASP A 53 4.84 -4.41 12.35
CA ASP A 53 3.61 -3.68 12.04
C ASP A 53 3.50 -3.21 10.59
N ILE A 54 4.58 -3.33 9.80
CA ILE A 54 4.59 -3.00 8.36
C ILE A 54 4.84 -4.23 7.51
N SER A 55 5.89 -4.96 7.82
CA SER A 55 6.35 -6.13 7.06
C SER A 55 6.02 -7.44 7.78
N GLY A 56 5.33 -7.43 8.92
CA GLY A 56 5.06 -8.66 9.66
C GLY A 56 3.99 -9.59 9.07
N ILE A 57 3.88 -10.78 9.64
CA ILE A 57 3.06 -11.86 9.07
C ILE A 57 1.56 -11.53 9.03
N GLY A 58 1.01 -10.90 10.08
CA GLY A 58 -0.39 -10.51 10.09
C GLY A 58 -0.73 -9.39 9.09
N VAL A 59 0.20 -8.47 8.79
CA VAL A 59 -0.02 -7.44 7.74
C VAL A 59 -0.13 -8.10 6.37
N VAL A 60 0.77 -9.04 6.10
CA VAL A 60 0.76 -9.81 4.85
C VAL A 60 -0.50 -10.66 4.71
N ILE A 61 -0.96 -11.31 5.79
CA ILE A 61 -2.26 -12.01 5.80
C ILE A 61 -3.39 -11.00 5.51
N GLY A 62 -3.33 -9.82 6.11
CA GLY A 62 -4.26 -8.71 5.86
C GLY A 62 -4.37 -8.36 4.38
N HIS A 63 -3.24 -8.18 3.68
CA HIS A 63 -3.26 -7.92 2.24
C HIS A 63 -3.82 -9.08 1.41
N VAL A 64 -3.52 -10.33 1.79
CA VAL A 64 -4.08 -11.50 1.10
C VAL A 64 -5.60 -11.54 1.26
N LEU A 65 -6.11 -11.28 2.47
CA LEU A 65 -7.54 -11.17 2.74
C LEU A 65 -8.16 -10.01 1.95
N GLU A 66 -7.49 -8.86 1.93
CA GLU A 66 -7.94 -7.66 1.23
C GLU A 66 -8.14 -7.91 -0.28
N ILE A 67 -7.13 -8.46 -0.95
CA ILE A 67 -7.20 -8.80 -2.38
C ILE A 67 -8.26 -9.89 -2.61
N THR A 68 -8.29 -10.92 -1.78
CA THR A 68 -9.23 -12.04 -1.93
C THR A 68 -10.68 -11.57 -1.82
N PHE A 69 -11.01 -10.75 -0.81
CA PHE A 69 -12.34 -10.20 -0.66
C PHE A 69 -12.68 -9.20 -1.76
N SER A 70 -11.76 -8.32 -2.14
CA SER A 70 -11.96 -7.39 -3.26
C SER A 70 -12.36 -8.13 -4.54
N VAL A 71 -11.60 -9.17 -4.92
CA VAL A 71 -11.84 -9.95 -6.12
C VAL A 71 -13.12 -10.78 -6.02
N SER A 72 -13.27 -11.57 -4.96
CA SER A 72 -14.40 -12.50 -4.81
C SER A 72 -15.74 -11.77 -4.73
N LEU A 73 -15.85 -10.71 -3.93
CA LEU A 73 -17.09 -9.94 -3.79
C LEU A 73 -17.40 -9.16 -5.06
N SER A 74 -16.39 -8.59 -5.73
CA SER A 74 -16.57 -7.89 -7.01
C SER A 74 -17.08 -8.84 -8.11
N LEU A 75 -16.45 -10.01 -8.27
CA LEU A 75 -16.89 -11.02 -9.23
C LEU A 75 -18.29 -11.52 -8.92
N ALA A 76 -18.61 -11.75 -7.64
CA ALA A 76 -19.94 -12.16 -7.22
C ALA A 76 -21.00 -11.12 -7.58
N ILE A 77 -20.75 -9.82 -7.39
CA ILE A 77 -21.68 -8.76 -7.83
C ILE A 77 -21.87 -8.76 -9.34
N ILE A 78 -20.79 -8.88 -10.12
CA ILE A 78 -20.87 -8.89 -11.59
C ILE A 78 -21.67 -10.09 -12.08
N ALA A 79 -21.43 -11.27 -11.50
CA ALA A 79 -22.15 -12.50 -11.84
C ALA A 79 -23.63 -12.43 -11.45
N LEU A 80 -23.94 -11.93 -10.24
CA LEU A 80 -25.32 -11.81 -9.76
C LEU A 80 -26.12 -10.74 -10.53
N LYS A 81 -25.48 -9.70 -11.07
CA LYS A 81 -26.14 -8.73 -11.96
C LYS A 81 -26.67 -9.36 -13.25
N GLN A 82 -26.08 -10.47 -13.71
CA GLN A 82 -26.55 -11.18 -14.91
C GLN A 82 -27.77 -12.08 -14.63
N SER A 83 -28.07 -12.37 -13.37
CA SER A 83 -29.08 -13.36 -12.98
C SER A 83 -30.35 -12.67 -12.46
N GLU A 84 -31.42 -12.68 -13.26
CA GLU A 84 -32.74 -12.10 -12.91
C GLU A 84 -33.38 -12.69 -11.63
N LYS A 85 -32.94 -13.89 -11.18
CA LYS A 85 -33.59 -14.64 -10.09
C LYS A 85 -32.94 -14.48 -8.70
N THR A 86 -31.89 -13.67 -8.53
CA THR A 86 -31.03 -13.71 -7.32
C THR A 86 -31.07 -12.46 -6.42
N SER A 87 -32.26 -11.90 -6.15
CA SER A 87 -32.41 -10.69 -5.32
C SER A 87 -31.77 -10.79 -3.92
N GLN A 88 -31.97 -11.90 -3.20
CA GLN A 88 -31.45 -12.06 -1.84
C GLN A 88 -29.92 -12.17 -1.80
N TRP A 89 -29.33 -13.01 -2.67
CA TRP A 89 -27.87 -13.17 -2.75
C TRP A 89 -27.20 -11.88 -3.21
N HIS A 90 -27.81 -11.16 -4.16
CA HIS A 90 -27.33 -9.86 -4.58
C HIS A 90 -27.27 -8.86 -3.41
N ARG A 91 -28.32 -8.84 -2.55
CA ARG A 91 -28.31 -8.02 -1.32
C ARG A 91 -27.20 -8.43 -0.36
N ILE A 92 -27.04 -9.73 -0.07
CA ILE A 92 -26.00 -10.24 0.86
C ILE A 92 -24.60 -9.84 0.38
N VAL A 93 -24.28 -10.11 -0.90
CA VAL A 93 -22.97 -9.79 -1.46
C VAL A 93 -22.75 -8.29 -1.52
N LYS A 94 -23.78 -7.49 -1.85
CA LYS A 94 -23.68 -6.03 -1.87
C LYS A 94 -23.41 -5.46 -0.48
N THR A 95 -24.07 -5.98 0.55
CA THR A 95 -23.79 -5.62 1.94
C THR A 95 -22.37 -6.00 2.34
N GLY A 96 -21.89 -7.19 1.96
CA GLY A 96 -20.50 -7.62 2.16
C GLY A 96 -19.50 -6.70 1.47
N LEU A 97 -19.72 -6.33 0.21
CA LEU A 97 -18.86 -5.42 -0.54
C LEU A 97 -18.81 -4.02 0.10
N VAL A 98 -19.93 -3.55 0.63
CA VAL A 98 -20.01 -2.30 1.39
C VAL A 98 -19.14 -2.37 2.64
N ALA A 99 -19.32 -3.39 3.47
CA ALA A 99 -18.52 -3.57 4.69
C ALA A 99 -17.04 -3.76 4.37
N PHE A 100 -16.72 -4.45 3.27
CA PHE A 100 -15.36 -4.64 2.78
C PHE A 100 -14.71 -3.30 2.45
N VAL A 101 -15.37 -2.44 1.66
CA VAL A 101 -14.80 -1.14 1.27
C VAL A 101 -14.51 -0.27 2.49
N ASP A 102 -15.42 -0.23 3.45
CA ASP A 102 -15.23 0.56 4.67
C ASP A 102 -14.04 -0.01 5.49
N SER A 103 -13.95 -1.33 5.63
CA SER A 103 -12.87 -2.04 6.34
C SER A 103 -11.49 -1.87 5.69
N ALA A 104 -11.41 -2.12 4.38
CA ALA A 104 -10.19 -2.00 3.60
C ALA A 104 -9.69 -0.54 3.57
N ALA A 105 -10.60 0.44 3.60
CA ALA A 105 -10.21 1.84 3.61
C ALA A 105 -9.57 2.24 4.96
N TYR A 106 -10.08 1.73 6.09
CA TYR A 106 -9.42 1.89 7.39
C TYR A 106 -8.07 1.16 7.46
N PHE A 107 -7.99 -0.04 6.89
CA PHE A 107 -6.74 -0.79 6.79
C PHE A 107 -5.69 0.00 5.99
N ALA A 108 -6.05 0.47 4.80
CA ALA A 108 -5.18 1.28 3.96
C ALA A 108 -4.78 2.59 4.64
N LEU A 109 -5.72 3.31 5.26
CA LEU A 109 -5.43 4.55 5.99
C LEU A 109 -4.39 4.32 7.10
N SER A 110 -4.55 3.25 7.87
CA SER A 110 -3.62 2.90 8.95
C SER A 110 -2.23 2.58 8.41
N LEU A 111 -2.14 1.82 7.30
CA LEU A 111 -0.89 1.53 6.63
C LEU A 111 -0.24 2.78 6.01
N GLN A 112 -1.00 3.71 5.44
CA GLN A 112 -0.43 4.97 4.97
C GLN A 112 0.22 5.75 6.11
N LEU A 113 -0.45 5.86 7.26
CA LEU A 113 0.12 6.56 8.42
C LEU A 113 1.38 5.87 8.95
N ALA A 114 1.36 4.55 9.05
CA ALA A 114 2.49 3.77 9.54
C ALA A 114 3.69 3.86 8.58
N THR A 115 3.46 3.75 7.27
CA THR A 115 4.51 3.88 6.24
C THR A 115 5.08 5.31 6.19
N ILE A 116 4.25 6.35 6.37
CA ILE A 116 4.73 7.74 6.53
C ILE A 116 5.65 7.85 7.74
N ALA A 117 5.26 7.33 8.90
CA ALA A 117 6.07 7.41 10.11
C ALA A 117 7.44 6.74 9.93
N VAL A 118 7.46 5.57 9.28
CA VAL A 118 8.70 4.86 8.94
C VAL A 118 9.57 5.68 7.97
N LEU A 119 8.97 6.15 6.88
CA LEU A 119 9.72 6.85 5.84
C LEU A 119 10.22 8.23 6.32
N ILE A 120 9.46 8.97 7.13
CA ILE A 120 9.94 10.23 7.74
C ILE A 120 11.18 9.98 8.61
N ARG A 121 11.15 8.94 9.45
CA ARG A 121 12.28 8.61 10.32
C ARG A 121 13.56 8.36 9.53
N LYS A 122 13.43 7.67 8.40
CA LYS A 122 14.51 7.41 7.45
C LYS A 122 14.94 8.66 6.67
N ASP A 123 14.00 9.35 6.05
CA ASP A 123 14.27 10.46 5.11
C ASP A 123 14.89 11.66 5.82
N TYR A 124 14.55 11.87 7.09
CA TYR A 124 15.09 12.95 7.92
C TYR A 124 16.18 12.51 8.90
N GLY A 125 16.62 11.24 8.86
CA GLY A 125 17.70 10.74 9.72
C GLY A 125 17.40 10.84 11.22
N VAL A 126 16.12 10.79 11.63
CA VAL A 126 15.68 10.99 13.02
C VAL A 126 16.00 9.76 13.88
N SER A 127 15.82 8.57 13.32
CA SER A 127 16.19 7.30 13.93
C SER A 127 16.11 6.20 12.87
N THR A 128 17.14 5.37 12.79
CA THR A 128 17.17 4.21 11.89
C THR A 128 17.00 2.89 12.65
N ALA A 129 16.69 2.94 13.95
CA ALA A 129 16.42 1.76 14.75
C ALA A 129 15.33 0.93 14.07
N ASP A 130 15.67 -0.30 13.67
CA ASP A 130 14.81 -1.27 13.00
C ASP A 130 14.27 -0.85 11.60
N LEU A 131 14.70 0.31 11.07
CA LEU A 131 14.21 0.93 9.83
C LEU A 131 15.33 1.01 8.78
N GLY A 132 15.86 -0.14 8.39
CA GLY A 132 16.89 -0.19 7.36
C GLY A 132 16.34 -0.07 5.93
N ALA A 133 17.26 -0.13 4.95
CA ALA A 133 16.94 0.10 3.54
C ALA A 133 15.86 -0.85 2.98
N ILE A 134 15.81 -2.10 3.46
CA ILE A 134 14.81 -3.08 3.01
C ILE A 134 13.42 -2.72 3.53
N GLU A 135 13.31 -2.33 4.80
CA GLU A 135 12.03 -1.98 5.44
C GLU A 135 11.40 -0.75 4.78
N ALA A 136 12.21 0.23 4.40
CA ALA A 136 11.75 1.40 3.66
C ALA A 136 11.16 1.01 2.29
N ARG A 137 11.77 0.05 1.60
CA ARG A 137 11.25 -0.43 0.33
C ARG A 137 9.95 -1.20 0.52
N ILE A 138 9.87 -2.07 1.52
CA ILE A 138 8.62 -2.76 1.87
C ILE A 138 7.52 -1.74 2.19
N SER A 139 7.83 -0.71 2.98
CA SER A 139 6.90 0.37 3.33
C SER A 139 6.33 1.06 2.08
N GLN A 140 7.16 1.36 1.09
CA GLN A 140 6.72 1.94 -0.17
C GLN A 140 5.82 0.98 -0.97
N SER A 141 6.16 -0.31 -1.05
CA SER A 141 5.33 -1.31 -1.74
C SER A 141 3.97 -1.49 -1.05
N VAL A 142 3.95 -1.59 0.28
CA VAL A 142 2.76 -1.75 1.12
C VAL A 142 1.80 -0.57 0.98
N ALA A 143 2.34 0.66 0.91
CA ALA A 143 1.54 1.86 0.67
C ALA A 143 0.77 1.80 -0.65
N VAL A 144 1.34 1.22 -1.71
CA VAL A 144 0.66 1.09 -3.01
C VAL A 144 -0.31 -0.10 -3.02
N VAL A 145 0.12 -1.25 -2.50
CA VAL A 145 -0.68 -2.49 -2.49
C VAL A 145 -1.95 -2.35 -1.67
N SER A 146 -1.92 -1.64 -0.54
CA SER A 146 -3.13 -1.39 0.27
C SER A 146 -4.19 -0.53 -0.42
N MET A 147 -3.84 0.23 -1.46
CA MET A 147 -4.79 1.09 -2.17
C MET A 147 -5.48 0.40 -3.34
N MET A 148 -4.79 -0.53 -3.99
CA MET A 148 -5.29 -1.17 -5.21
C MET A 148 -6.64 -1.91 -5.03
N PRO A 149 -6.84 -2.72 -3.98
CA PRO A 149 -8.07 -3.48 -3.78
C PRO A 149 -9.32 -2.62 -3.53
N LEU A 150 -9.15 -1.33 -3.20
CA LEU A 150 -10.25 -0.40 -2.94
C LEU A 150 -10.89 0.17 -4.21
N LEU A 151 -10.08 0.39 -5.25
CA LEU A 151 -10.47 1.21 -6.39
C LEU A 151 -11.67 0.62 -7.15
N TYR A 152 -11.63 -0.68 -7.42
CA TYR A 152 -12.67 -1.33 -8.21
C TYR A 152 -13.99 -1.53 -7.42
N PRO A 153 -13.98 -2.02 -6.18
CA PRO A 153 -15.16 -2.05 -5.32
C PRO A 153 -15.86 -0.70 -5.15
N ILE A 154 -15.11 0.40 -4.98
CA ILE A 154 -15.68 1.75 -4.88
C ILE A 154 -16.39 2.13 -6.19
N ALA A 155 -15.77 1.85 -7.34
CA ALA A 155 -16.39 2.07 -8.64
C ALA A 155 -17.70 1.25 -8.80
N LEU A 156 -17.70 -0.01 -8.34
CA LEU A 156 -18.84 -0.91 -8.45
C LEU A 156 -20.03 -0.50 -7.56
N LEU A 157 -19.75 0.16 -6.44
CA LEU A 157 -20.75 0.69 -5.50
C LEU A 157 -21.28 2.08 -5.87
N GLU A 158 -20.88 2.64 -7.01
CA GLU A 158 -21.41 3.92 -7.49
C GLU A 158 -22.92 3.80 -7.78
N PRO A 159 -23.77 4.71 -7.23
CA PRO A 159 -25.21 4.64 -7.43
C PRO A 159 -25.59 4.97 -8.89
N LEU A 160 -26.31 4.06 -9.56
CA LEU A 160 -26.80 4.28 -10.94
C LEU A 160 -27.86 5.38 -11.03
N THR A 161 -28.65 5.57 -9.98
CA THR A 161 -29.71 6.59 -9.90
C THR A 161 -29.50 7.48 -8.69
N LYS A 162 -29.37 8.80 -8.91
CA LYS A 162 -29.13 9.80 -7.85
C LYS A 162 -30.37 10.11 -6.99
N THR A 163 -31.40 9.28 -7.04
CA THR A 163 -32.74 9.56 -6.50
C THR A 163 -32.82 9.42 -4.97
N CYS A 164 -32.01 8.58 -4.34
CA CYS A 164 -31.99 8.39 -2.88
C CYS A 164 -30.90 9.24 -2.19
N PRO A 165 -31.26 10.22 -1.34
CA PRO A 165 -30.27 11.05 -0.64
C PRO A 165 -29.30 10.28 0.26
N ARG A 166 -29.77 9.19 0.90
CA ARG A 166 -28.98 8.38 1.84
C ARG A 166 -27.83 7.63 1.17
N ASP A 167 -28.06 7.09 -0.02
CA ASP A 167 -27.03 6.35 -0.77
C ASP A 167 -25.94 7.30 -1.28
N ASN A 168 -26.32 8.52 -1.66
CA ASN A 168 -25.37 9.56 -2.03
C ASN A 168 -24.48 9.97 -0.84
N VAL A 169 -25.02 10.08 0.39
CA VAL A 169 -24.21 10.42 1.57
C VAL A 169 -23.18 9.33 1.87
N LYS A 170 -23.58 8.05 1.86
CA LYS A 170 -22.66 6.92 2.09
C LYS A 170 -21.60 6.79 0.99
N HIS A 171 -21.97 7.03 -0.26
CA HIS A 171 -20.99 7.03 -1.36
C HIS A 171 -20.00 8.20 -1.20
N ASN A 172 -20.48 9.39 -0.88
CA ASN A 172 -19.62 10.56 -0.65
C ASN A 172 -18.68 10.37 0.55
N SER A 173 -19.12 9.73 1.64
CA SER A 173 -18.24 9.44 2.77
C SER A 173 -17.11 8.48 2.39
N ARG A 174 -17.36 7.50 1.53
CA ARG A 174 -16.33 6.60 0.99
C ARG A 174 -15.36 7.33 0.08
N LEU A 175 -15.86 8.22 -0.78
CA LEU A 175 -15.00 9.05 -1.62
C LEU A 175 -14.15 10.00 -0.77
N LEU A 176 -14.68 10.55 0.33
CA LEU A 176 -13.93 11.35 1.28
C LEU A 176 -12.81 10.51 1.92
N LEU A 177 -13.13 9.30 2.38
CA LEU A 177 -12.14 8.40 2.97
C LEU A 177 -11.05 8.02 1.95
N LEU A 178 -11.44 7.66 0.72
CA LEU A 178 -10.51 7.43 -0.39
C LEU A 178 -9.63 8.67 -0.63
N SER A 179 -10.20 9.88 -0.62
CA SER A 179 -9.44 11.12 -0.81
C SER A 179 -8.39 11.34 0.28
N ALA A 180 -8.74 11.03 1.54
CA ALA A 180 -7.82 11.13 2.66
C ALA A 180 -6.69 10.11 2.51
N THR A 181 -6.99 8.87 2.16
CA THR A 181 -5.97 7.83 1.97
C THR A 181 -5.07 8.13 0.78
N VAL A 182 -5.62 8.65 -0.33
CA VAL A 182 -4.83 9.13 -1.48
C VAL A 182 -3.93 10.29 -1.08
N ALA A 183 -4.45 11.26 -0.33
CA ALA A 183 -3.66 12.40 0.15
C ALA A 183 -2.45 11.94 0.98
N LEU A 184 -2.63 10.97 1.89
CA LEU A 184 -1.54 10.40 2.68
C LEU A 184 -0.54 9.62 1.81
N SER A 185 -1.02 8.85 0.83
CA SER A 185 -0.15 8.05 -0.05
C SER A 185 0.80 8.88 -0.93
N PHE A 186 0.61 10.20 -1.04
CA PHE A 186 1.56 11.07 -1.73
C PHE A 186 2.93 11.10 -1.05
N TYR A 187 3.00 11.02 0.28
CA TYR A 187 4.30 11.08 0.95
C TYR A 187 5.17 9.84 0.64
N PRO A 188 4.69 8.59 0.79
CA PRO A 188 5.46 7.41 0.35
C PRO A 188 5.88 7.47 -1.12
N PHE A 189 5.02 8.00 -1.99
CA PHE A 189 5.34 8.21 -3.41
C PHE A 189 6.42 9.28 -3.64
N LEU A 190 6.37 10.39 -2.91
CA LEU A 190 7.38 11.45 -2.99
C LEU A 190 8.72 10.97 -2.43
N SER A 191 8.73 10.32 -1.26
CA SER A 191 9.92 9.69 -0.66
C SER A 191 10.60 8.76 -1.68
N ARG A 192 9.81 7.92 -2.35
CA ARG A 192 10.30 7.07 -3.44
C ARG A 192 10.86 7.86 -4.62
N CYS A 193 10.15 8.89 -5.10
CA CYS A 193 10.62 9.72 -6.20
C CYS A 193 11.96 10.38 -5.88
N ILE A 194 12.13 10.86 -4.63
CA ILE A 194 13.40 11.41 -4.16
C ILE A 194 14.51 10.37 -4.35
N TYR A 195 14.34 9.14 -3.87
CA TYR A 195 15.36 8.10 -4.02
C TYR A 195 15.59 7.63 -5.46
N ALA A 196 14.54 7.60 -6.29
CA ALA A 196 14.64 7.15 -7.67
C ALA A 196 15.34 8.17 -8.59
N PHE A 197 15.24 9.47 -8.27
CA PHE A 197 15.79 10.55 -9.09
C PHE A 197 16.98 11.28 -8.46
N SER A 198 17.27 11.08 -7.17
CA SER A 198 18.47 11.60 -6.53
C SER A 198 19.73 10.89 -7.01
N VAL A 199 20.86 11.60 -7.02
CA VAL A 199 22.18 10.96 -7.20
C VAL A 199 22.37 9.97 -6.06
N SER A 200 22.64 8.71 -6.40
CA SER A 200 22.90 7.67 -5.40
C SER A 200 24.13 8.06 -4.56
N PRO A 201 24.06 8.02 -3.22
CA PRO A 201 25.22 8.27 -2.38
C PRO A 201 26.24 7.11 -2.46
N ILE A 202 25.86 6.00 -3.09
CA ILE A 202 26.72 4.86 -3.40
C ILE A 202 27.04 4.88 -4.89
N GLY A 203 28.33 4.94 -5.25
CA GLY A 203 28.74 4.93 -6.65
C GLY A 203 30.10 5.56 -6.90
N ASN A 204 30.43 5.72 -8.18
CA ASN A 204 31.68 6.37 -8.63
C ASN A 204 31.41 7.71 -9.34
N SER A 205 30.17 8.22 -9.24
CA SER A 205 29.75 9.50 -9.82
C SER A 205 30.07 10.68 -8.90
N GLU A 206 30.12 11.88 -9.49
CA GLU A 206 30.25 13.13 -8.74
C GLU A 206 29.08 13.27 -7.75
N GLY A 207 29.38 13.39 -6.45
CA GLY A 207 28.40 13.39 -5.36
C GLY A 207 28.19 12.04 -4.64
N SER A 208 28.93 10.99 -5.01
CA SER A 208 28.91 9.72 -4.26
C SER A 208 29.74 9.83 -2.97
N GLU A 209 29.23 9.28 -1.88
CA GLU A 209 29.87 9.30 -0.56
C GLU A 209 30.70 8.04 -0.28
N VAL A 210 30.33 6.91 -0.91
CA VAL A 210 31.06 5.63 -0.85
C VAL A 210 31.22 5.04 -2.25
N SER A 211 32.41 4.49 -2.54
CA SER A 211 32.67 3.84 -3.82
C SER A 211 31.84 2.57 -3.98
N SER A 212 31.57 2.15 -5.22
CA SER A 212 30.83 0.90 -5.47
C SER A 212 31.59 -0.33 -4.94
N ILE A 213 32.92 -0.28 -4.91
CA ILE A 213 33.78 -1.37 -4.47
C ILE A 213 33.73 -1.50 -2.94
N ASP A 214 33.87 -0.39 -2.22
CA ASP A 214 33.80 -0.39 -0.76
C ASP A 214 32.41 -0.82 -0.29
N TRP A 215 31.36 -0.32 -0.95
CA TRP A 215 29.99 -0.72 -0.64
C TRP A 215 29.73 -2.21 -0.91
N SER A 216 30.26 -2.76 -2.02
CA SER A 216 30.12 -4.20 -2.30
C SER A 216 30.74 -5.08 -1.20
N THR A 217 31.76 -4.58 -0.50
CA THR A 217 32.36 -5.30 0.63
C THR A 217 31.41 -5.37 1.83
N ILE A 218 30.64 -4.30 2.06
CA ILE A 218 29.59 -4.26 3.10
C ILE A 218 28.43 -5.17 2.70
N GLU A 219 27.98 -5.10 1.44
CA GLU A 219 26.92 -5.97 0.91
C GLU A 219 27.30 -7.46 1.00
N ASP A 220 28.52 -7.82 0.62
CA ASP A 220 29.01 -9.20 0.67
C ASP A 220 29.09 -9.79 2.08
N MET A 221 29.30 -8.90 3.06
CA MET A 221 29.31 -9.23 4.49
C MET A 221 27.88 -9.38 5.03
N CYS A 222 26.97 -8.49 4.66
CA CYS A 222 25.62 -8.49 5.22
C CYS A 222 24.69 -9.52 4.55
N PHE A 223 24.80 -9.73 3.24
CA PHE A 223 23.90 -10.62 2.52
C PHE A 223 24.43 -12.04 2.39
N PRO A 224 23.56 -13.06 2.58
CA PRO A 224 23.85 -14.42 2.17
C PRO A 224 24.28 -14.47 0.70
N GLN A 225 25.17 -15.42 0.34
CA GLN A 225 25.71 -15.54 -1.03
C GLN A 225 24.63 -15.52 -2.13
N LYS A 226 23.46 -16.10 -1.84
CA LYS A 226 22.32 -16.16 -2.74
C LYS A 226 21.73 -14.79 -3.12
N TYR A 227 21.91 -13.77 -2.28
CA TYR A 227 21.28 -12.44 -2.44
C TYR A 227 22.26 -11.30 -2.71
N ARG A 228 23.56 -11.56 -2.82
CA ARG A 228 24.60 -10.53 -3.11
C ARG A 228 24.32 -9.72 -4.38
N HIS A 229 23.65 -10.32 -5.36
CA HIS A 229 23.27 -9.67 -6.61
C HIS A 229 21.77 -9.39 -6.72
N LEU A 230 21.04 -9.33 -5.60
CA LEU A 230 19.60 -9.09 -5.60
C LEU A 230 19.25 -7.80 -6.37
N GLY A 231 20.06 -6.75 -6.18
CA GLY A 231 19.97 -5.48 -6.89
C GLY A 231 20.10 -5.58 -8.42
N GLU A 232 20.90 -6.54 -8.89
CA GLU A 232 21.23 -6.72 -10.31
C GLU A 232 20.26 -7.65 -11.04
N THR A 233 19.44 -8.41 -10.30
CA THR A 233 18.41 -9.25 -10.94
C THR A 233 17.40 -8.39 -11.69
N MET A 234 17.10 -8.80 -12.94
CA MET A 234 16.14 -8.11 -13.81
C MET A 234 14.78 -7.90 -13.10
N THR A 235 14.36 -8.87 -12.29
CA THR A 235 13.16 -8.78 -11.47
C THR A 235 13.21 -7.55 -10.57
N TYR A 236 14.25 -7.38 -9.76
CA TYR A 236 14.37 -6.30 -8.78
C TYR A 236 14.52 -4.91 -9.41
N ARG A 237 15.19 -4.83 -10.56
CA ARG A 237 15.32 -3.59 -11.35
C ARG A 237 13.98 -3.14 -11.94
N SER A 238 13.16 -4.11 -12.38
CA SER A 238 11.86 -3.84 -13.00
C SER A 238 10.79 -3.43 -11.99
N LEU A 239 10.97 -3.79 -10.70
CA LEU A 239 10.06 -3.40 -9.62
C LEU A 239 9.91 -1.89 -9.49
N ASN A 240 11.00 -1.15 -9.71
CA ASN A 240 10.94 0.29 -9.56
C ASN A 240 9.94 0.91 -10.55
N GLY A 241 9.96 0.42 -11.80
CA GLY A 241 9.00 0.80 -12.82
C GLY A 241 7.59 0.27 -12.56
N LEU A 242 7.46 -0.96 -12.07
CA LEU A 242 6.17 -1.56 -11.74
C LEU A 242 5.44 -0.77 -10.66
N GLU A 243 6.10 -0.48 -9.55
CA GLU A 243 5.54 0.26 -8.42
C GLU A 243 5.21 1.73 -8.77
N LEU A 244 6.02 2.39 -9.59
CA LEU A 244 5.71 3.72 -10.12
C LEU A 244 4.47 3.68 -11.02
N THR A 245 4.39 2.68 -11.91
CA THR A 245 3.24 2.47 -12.79
C THR A 245 1.97 2.19 -11.98
N ALA A 246 2.08 1.32 -10.97
CA ALA A 246 1.01 0.99 -10.04
C ALA A 246 0.53 2.23 -9.27
N SER A 247 1.45 3.03 -8.73
CA SER A 247 1.12 4.28 -8.01
C SER A 247 0.39 5.27 -8.92
N LEU A 248 0.90 5.49 -10.13
CA LEU A 248 0.29 6.40 -11.10
C LEU A 248 -1.12 5.92 -11.48
N LEU A 249 -1.30 4.62 -11.72
CA LEU A 249 -2.60 4.04 -12.04
C LEU A 249 -3.57 4.18 -10.86
N VAL A 250 -3.12 3.98 -9.62
CA VAL A 250 -3.92 4.22 -8.41
C VAL A 250 -4.38 5.67 -8.35
N TYR A 251 -3.49 6.64 -8.61
CA TYR A 251 -3.84 8.06 -8.62
C TYR A 251 -4.82 8.42 -9.74
N LEU A 252 -4.57 7.98 -10.97
CA LEU A 252 -5.45 8.25 -12.11
C LEU A 252 -6.87 7.71 -11.86
N LEU A 253 -6.97 6.48 -11.36
CA LEU A 253 -8.27 5.87 -11.02
C LEU A 253 -8.93 6.57 -9.83
N SER A 254 -8.17 6.93 -8.80
CA SER A 254 -8.70 7.66 -7.66
C SER A 254 -9.21 9.03 -8.05
N PHE A 255 -8.45 9.80 -8.83
CA PHE A 255 -8.88 11.10 -9.34
C PHE A 255 -10.10 10.97 -10.25
N TRP A 256 -10.17 9.92 -11.06
CA TRP A 256 -11.36 9.62 -11.85
C TRP A 256 -12.60 9.39 -10.97
N LEU A 257 -12.47 8.61 -9.89
CA LEU A 257 -13.56 8.38 -8.93
C LEU A 257 -13.97 9.67 -8.20
N LEU A 258 -12.99 10.48 -7.78
CA LEU A 258 -13.19 11.75 -7.10
C LEU A 258 -13.77 12.84 -8.01
N ALA A 259 -13.50 12.79 -9.33
CA ALA A 259 -13.99 13.77 -10.29
C ALA A 259 -15.52 13.79 -10.42
N GLY A 260 -16.22 12.75 -9.94
CA GLY A 260 -17.68 12.80 -9.83
C GLY A 260 -18.19 12.91 -8.40
N LEU A 261 -17.37 13.39 -7.45
CA LEU A 261 -17.90 14.11 -6.29
C LEU A 261 -18.89 15.14 -6.83
N PRO A 262 -20.13 15.16 -6.32
CA PRO A 262 -21.14 16.05 -6.84
C PRO A 262 -20.62 17.48 -6.77
N LYS A 263 -20.89 18.28 -7.81
CA LYS A 263 -21.03 19.74 -7.71
C LYS A 263 -22.21 20.04 -6.77
N MET A 264 -22.10 19.62 -5.50
CA MET A 264 -23.15 19.70 -4.50
C MET A 264 -23.47 21.16 -4.21
N HIS A 265 -22.46 22.02 -4.35
CA HIS A 265 -22.62 23.47 -4.24
C HIS A 265 -23.51 24.06 -5.34
N SER A 266 -23.44 23.55 -6.58
CA SER A 266 -24.23 24.10 -7.70
C SER A 266 -25.73 23.76 -7.58
N ARG A 267 -26.09 22.55 -7.14
CA ARG A 267 -27.51 22.15 -7.04
C ARG A 267 -28.23 22.73 -5.83
N LEU A 268 -27.52 23.03 -4.73
CA LEU A 268 -28.13 23.70 -3.58
C LEU A 268 -28.48 25.15 -3.95
N ILE A 269 -27.57 25.82 -4.68
CA ILE A 269 -27.81 27.16 -5.24
C ILE A 269 -28.97 27.12 -6.23
N GLU A 270 -29.01 26.14 -7.13
CA GLU A 270 -30.07 25.98 -8.13
C GLU A 270 -31.45 25.72 -7.49
N LYS A 271 -31.54 24.87 -6.47
CA LYS A 271 -32.80 24.67 -5.72
C LYS A 271 -33.25 25.91 -4.94
N THR A 272 -32.30 26.70 -4.44
CA THR A 272 -32.62 27.97 -3.76
C THR A 272 -33.18 28.99 -4.77
N ILE A 273 -32.66 29.01 -6.00
CA ILE A 273 -33.13 29.87 -7.10
C ILE A 273 -34.50 29.39 -7.65
N VAL A 274 -34.72 28.08 -7.79
CA VAL A 274 -35.99 27.52 -8.28
C VAL A 274 -37.11 27.66 -7.23
N GLY A 275 -36.79 27.60 -5.93
CA GLY A 275 -37.73 27.96 -4.85
C GLY A 275 -38.18 29.43 -4.89
N GLN A 276 -37.49 30.27 -5.66
CA GLN A 276 -37.76 31.70 -5.82
C GLN A 276 -38.47 32.04 -7.15
N GLY A 277 -39.01 31.04 -7.85
CA GLY A 277 -39.98 31.25 -8.94
C GLY A 277 -39.40 31.56 -10.33
N ILE A 278 -38.14 31.24 -10.59
CA ILE A 278 -37.60 31.28 -11.96
C ILE A 278 -37.73 29.88 -12.56
N VAL A 279 -38.71 29.71 -13.46
CA VAL A 279 -38.91 28.49 -14.27
C VAL A 279 -37.76 28.38 -15.27
N GLY A 280 -36.66 27.79 -14.82
CA GLY A 280 -35.59 27.33 -15.68
C GLY A 280 -36.04 26.10 -16.45
N GLN A 281 -36.18 26.25 -17.77
CA GLN A 281 -36.42 25.19 -18.73
C GLN A 281 -35.42 24.04 -18.47
N GLY A 282 -35.95 22.85 -18.15
CA GLY A 282 -35.15 21.67 -17.83
C GLY A 282 -34.29 21.28 -19.02
N SER A 283 -33.06 21.80 -19.05
CA SER A 283 -32.01 21.25 -19.89
C SER A 283 -31.72 19.86 -19.34
N GLU A 284 -32.09 18.84 -20.11
CA GLU A 284 -31.57 17.48 -19.91
C GLU A 284 -30.05 17.58 -19.96
N ALA A 285 -29.43 17.71 -18.78
CA ALA A 285 -28.01 17.85 -18.66
C ALA A 285 -27.37 16.64 -19.35
N GLU A 286 -26.58 16.88 -20.40
CA GLU A 286 -25.89 15.82 -21.11
C GLU A 286 -25.20 14.90 -20.10
N PRO A 287 -25.33 13.57 -20.25
CA PRO A 287 -24.68 12.64 -19.36
C PRO A 287 -23.18 12.91 -19.38
N SER A 288 -22.62 13.15 -18.19
CA SER A 288 -21.19 13.36 -18.02
C SER A 288 -20.43 12.21 -18.69
N TRP A 289 -19.26 12.49 -19.25
CA TRP A 289 -18.42 11.47 -19.87
C TRP A 289 -18.22 10.24 -18.95
N ARG A 290 -18.12 10.47 -17.62
CA ARG A 290 -18.03 9.42 -16.60
C ARG A 290 -19.27 8.53 -16.57
N GLU A 291 -20.46 9.13 -16.62
CA GLU A 291 -21.73 8.39 -16.63
C GLU A 291 -21.86 7.53 -17.91
N ARG A 292 -21.34 8.01 -19.05
CA ARG A 292 -21.28 7.22 -20.29
C ARG A 292 -20.35 6.01 -20.15
N VAL A 293 -19.16 6.22 -19.58
CA VAL A 293 -18.19 5.14 -19.34
C VAL A 293 -18.75 4.10 -18.36
N ASN A 294 -19.35 4.53 -17.25
CA ASN A 294 -19.97 3.63 -16.28
C ASN A 294 -21.12 2.83 -16.87
N ARG A 295 -21.97 3.47 -17.68
CA ARG A 295 -23.06 2.77 -18.38
C ARG A 295 -22.49 1.73 -19.36
N TRP A 296 -21.47 2.09 -20.12
CA TRP A 296 -20.80 1.19 -21.06
C TRP A 296 -20.19 -0.04 -20.37
N PHE A 297 -19.55 0.14 -19.20
CA PHE A 297 -19.06 -0.99 -18.39
C PHE A 297 -20.21 -1.81 -17.79
N SER A 298 -21.29 -1.16 -17.34
CA SER A 298 -22.46 -1.84 -16.78
C SER A 298 -23.16 -2.73 -17.80
N ASP A 299 -23.25 -2.29 -19.06
CA ASP A 299 -23.92 -3.02 -20.13
C ASP A 299 -23.10 -4.21 -20.66
N ARG A 300 -21.79 -4.26 -20.36
CA ARG A 300 -20.85 -5.27 -20.88
C ARG A 300 -20.11 -5.95 -19.73
N PRO A 301 -20.69 -6.98 -19.11
CA PRO A 301 -20.10 -7.58 -17.91
C PRO A 301 -18.73 -8.22 -18.15
N VAL A 302 -18.47 -8.78 -19.34
CA VAL A 302 -17.13 -9.32 -19.69
C VAL A 302 -16.06 -8.22 -19.67
N VAL A 303 -16.42 -7.02 -20.13
CA VAL A 303 -15.51 -5.87 -20.16
C VAL A 303 -15.35 -5.26 -18.76
N ALA A 304 -16.39 -5.32 -17.92
CA ALA A 304 -16.33 -4.88 -16.54
C ALA A 304 -15.30 -5.66 -15.71
N VAL A 305 -14.99 -6.91 -16.05
CA VAL A 305 -13.99 -7.73 -15.33
C VAL A 305 -12.54 -7.35 -15.69
N VAL A 306 -12.30 -6.74 -16.85
CA VAL A 306 -10.93 -6.40 -17.31
C VAL A 306 -10.17 -5.49 -16.32
N PRO A 307 -10.74 -4.37 -15.83
CA PRO A 307 -10.05 -3.52 -14.84
C PRO A 307 -9.74 -4.26 -13.54
N LEU A 308 -10.59 -5.21 -13.12
CA LEU A 308 -10.35 -6.02 -11.92
C LEU A 308 -9.10 -6.89 -12.10
N PHE A 309 -8.97 -7.58 -13.24
CA PHE A 309 -7.77 -8.38 -13.53
C PHE A 309 -6.51 -7.54 -13.68
N VAL A 310 -6.61 -6.33 -14.21
CA VAL A 310 -5.46 -5.40 -14.26
C VAL A 310 -4.98 -5.06 -12.85
N LEU A 311 -5.90 -4.73 -11.93
CA LEU A 311 -5.53 -4.44 -10.53
C LEU A 311 -4.92 -5.65 -9.83
N VAL A 312 -5.46 -6.85 -10.03
CA VAL A 312 -4.89 -8.10 -9.49
C VAL A 312 -3.51 -8.38 -10.09
N GLY A 313 -3.37 -8.24 -11.41
CA GLY A 313 -2.13 -8.47 -12.14
C GLY A 313 -1.00 -7.52 -11.71
N LEU A 314 -1.32 -6.33 -11.20
CA LEU A 314 -0.36 -5.42 -10.59
C LEU A 314 -0.12 -5.70 -9.10
N SER A 315 -1.15 -6.11 -8.35
CA SER A 315 -1.03 -6.37 -6.91
C SER A 315 -0.22 -7.64 -6.59
N VAL A 316 -0.37 -8.70 -7.39
CA VAL A 316 0.30 -10.00 -7.15
C VAL A 316 1.83 -9.88 -7.22
N PRO A 317 2.44 -9.27 -8.26
CA PRO A 317 3.88 -9.10 -8.29
C PRO A 317 4.39 -8.18 -7.17
N LEU A 318 3.63 -7.16 -6.76
CA LEU A 318 4.00 -6.30 -5.63
C LEU A 318 3.99 -7.06 -4.30
N LEU A 319 3.01 -7.94 -4.08
CA LEU A 319 3.02 -8.84 -2.93
C LEU A 319 4.21 -9.80 -2.97
N TRP A 320 4.51 -10.37 -4.14
CA TRP A 320 5.67 -11.24 -4.32
C TRP A 320 6.98 -10.55 -3.91
N VAL A 321 7.11 -9.26 -4.21
CA VAL A 321 8.25 -8.44 -3.77
C VAL A 321 8.32 -8.34 -2.27
N ILE A 322 7.20 -8.00 -1.62
CA ILE A 322 7.14 -7.89 -0.16
C ILE A 322 7.58 -9.22 0.47
N PHE A 323 7.06 -10.36 0.00
CA PHE A 323 7.49 -11.68 0.48
C PHE A 323 8.98 -11.95 0.24
N THR A 324 9.50 -11.59 -0.93
CA THR A 324 10.91 -11.78 -1.26
C THR A 324 11.80 -10.96 -0.35
N LEU A 325 11.47 -9.67 -0.13
CA LEU A 325 12.22 -8.77 0.73
C LEU A 325 12.18 -9.20 2.20
N ARG A 326 11.03 -9.68 2.68
CA ARG A 326 10.92 -10.27 4.01
C ARG A 326 11.82 -11.49 4.18
N LYS A 327 11.80 -12.40 3.20
CA LYS A 327 12.66 -13.59 3.22
C LYS A 327 14.15 -13.22 3.22
N VAL A 328 14.51 -12.17 2.49
CA VAL A 328 15.88 -11.64 2.49
C VAL A 328 16.23 -11.08 3.87
N GLN A 329 15.34 -10.32 4.52
CA GLN A 329 15.57 -9.82 5.89
C GLN A 329 15.68 -10.96 6.91
N GLU A 330 14.86 -11.99 6.78
CA GLU A 330 14.89 -13.17 7.66
C GLU A 330 16.22 -13.92 7.53
N GLU A 331 16.62 -14.33 6.31
CA GLU A 331 17.89 -15.02 6.08
C GLU A 331 19.11 -14.15 6.46
N MET A 332 19.01 -12.82 6.29
CA MET A 332 20.03 -11.88 6.75
C MET A 332 20.12 -11.85 8.28
N SER A 333 18.99 -11.73 8.98
CA SER A 333 18.93 -11.75 10.46
C SER A 333 19.51 -13.05 11.02
N GLU A 334 19.15 -14.19 10.44
CA GLU A 334 19.71 -15.50 10.81
C GLU A 334 21.23 -15.54 10.63
N SER A 335 21.75 -15.00 9.53
CA SER A 335 23.19 -14.96 9.28
C SER A 335 23.95 -14.13 10.32
N MET A 336 23.31 -13.09 10.87
CA MET A 336 23.84 -12.25 11.94
C MET A 336 23.60 -12.82 13.34
N ARG A 337 22.94 -13.99 13.46
CA ARG A 337 22.48 -14.59 14.72
C ARG A 337 21.56 -13.67 15.52
N GLN A 338 20.76 -12.87 14.82
CA GLN A 338 19.74 -11.99 15.39
C GLN A 338 18.34 -12.56 15.15
N GLU A 339 17.41 -12.26 16.05
CA GLU A 339 16.00 -12.62 15.87
C GLU A 339 15.34 -11.69 14.84
N TYR A 340 14.61 -12.27 13.89
CA TYR A 340 13.86 -11.51 12.89
C TYR A 340 12.54 -11.02 13.48
N ALA A 341 12.46 -9.71 13.78
CA ALA A 341 11.31 -9.08 14.40
C ALA A 341 10.02 -9.21 13.56
N GLY A 342 10.13 -9.39 12.24
CA GLY A 342 8.98 -9.54 11.35
C GLY A 342 8.17 -10.85 11.53
N ASN A 343 8.68 -11.82 12.31
CA ASN A 343 7.95 -13.04 12.67
C ASN A 343 7.16 -12.90 13.99
N GLU A 344 7.34 -11.82 14.73
CA GLU A 344 6.60 -11.55 15.96
C GLU A 344 5.18 -11.06 15.67
N TRP A 345 4.24 -11.36 16.58
CA TRP A 345 2.86 -10.87 16.50
C TRP A 345 2.72 -9.54 17.23
N GLY A 346 2.57 -8.46 16.46
CA GLY A 346 2.26 -7.13 16.98
C GLY A 346 0.74 -6.88 17.12
N PHE A 347 0.39 -5.80 17.82
CA PHE A 347 -1.00 -5.33 17.88
C PHE A 347 -1.54 -4.97 16.49
N GLY A 348 -0.73 -4.30 15.65
CA GLY A 348 -1.13 -3.91 14.30
C GLY A 348 -1.49 -5.09 13.42
N GLN A 349 -0.76 -6.20 13.57
CA GLN A 349 -1.00 -7.47 12.86
C GLN A 349 -2.30 -8.18 13.24
N ILE A 350 -2.71 -8.09 14.51
CA ILE A 350 -3.99 -8.67 14.95
C ILE A 350 -5.12 -7.80 14.41
N VAL A 351 -4.97 -6.47 14.52
CA VAL A 351 -5.96 -5.51 14.04
C VAL A 351 -6.16 -5.62 12.52
N SER A 352 -5.10 -5.83 11.72
CA SER A 352 -5.21 -5.98 10.26
C SER A 352 -6.13 -7.13 9.84
N ILE A 353 -6.15 -8.22 10.60
CA ILE A 353 -7.03 -9.38 10.35
C ILE A 353 -8.44 -9.09 10.86
N VAL A 354 -8.55 -8.56 12.08
CA VAL A 354 -9.83 -8.27 12.75
C VAL A 354 -10.66 -7.25 11.97
N LEU A 355 -10.01 -6.31 11.26
CA LEU A 355 -10.70 -5.33 10.42
C LEU A 355 -11.60 -5.95 9.36
N PHE A 356 -11.39 -7.20 8.95
CA PHE A 356 -12.23 -7.88 7.96
C PHE A 356 -13.38 -8.71 8.56
N ILE A 357 -13.46 -8.87 9.88
CA ILE A 357 -14.58 -9.57 10.54
C ILE A 357 -15.95 -8.94 10.21
N PRO A 358 -16.11 -7.59 10.19
CA PRO A 358 -17.38 -6.96 9.82
C PRO A 358 -17.94 -7.43 8.48
N VAL A 359 -17.10 -7.80 7.51
CA VAL A 359 -17.54 -8.33 6.21
C VAL A 359 -18.37 -9.59 6.40
N ALA A 360 -17.85 -10.56 7.17
CA ALA A 360 -18.54 -11.81 7.43
C ALA A 360 -19.78 -11.60 8.31
N VAL A 361 -19.69 -10.74 9.32
CA VAL A 361 -20.79 -10.45 10.25
C VAL A 361 -21.97 -9.80 9.52
N GLU A 362 -21.72 -8.79 8.70
CA GLU A 362 -22.75 -8.08 7.94
C GLU A 362 -23.41 -8.99 6.89
N MET A 363 -22.62 -9.85 6.23
CA MET A 363 -23.17 -10.87 5.32
C MET A 363 -24.03 -11.89 6.06
N ALA A 364 -23.58 -12.39 7.21
CA ALA A 364 -24.31 -13.36 8.03
C ALA A 364 -25.61 -12.76 8.60
N TYR A 365 -25.55 -11.50 9.05
CA TYR A 365 -26.71 -10.76 9.53
C TYR A 365 -27.74 -10.58 8.41
N GLN A 366 -27.29 -10.13 7.23
CA GLN A 366 -28.15 -9.95 6.07
C GLN A 366 -28.75 -11.28 5.57
N TRP A 367 -27.99 -12.38 5.65
CA TRP A 367 -28.49 -13.71 5.33
C TRP A 367 -29.57 -14.17 6.32
N ARG A 368 -29.35 -13.98 7.62
CA ARG A 368 -30.23 -14.50 8.69
C ARG A 368 -31.48 -13.66 8.94
N PHE A 369 -31.38 -12.34 8.81
CA PHE A 369 -32.43 -11.39 9.21
C PHE A 369 -32.92 -10.52 8.05
N GLY A 370 -32.26 -10.53 6.89
CA GLY A 370 -32.61 -9.66 5.77
C GLY A 370 -34.01 -9.85 5.20
N LEU A 371 -34.62 -11.03 5.36
CA LEU A 371 -36.00 -11.31 4.94
C LEU A 371 -37.05 -10.77 5.94
N ALA A 372 -36.70 -10.62 7.22
CA ALA A 372 -37.63 -10.19 8.26
C ALA A 372 -37.94 -8.68 8.23
N TYR A 373 -37.12 -7.89 7.51
CA TYR A 373 -37.32 -6.45 7.32
C TYR A 373 -38.10 -6.09 6.05
N GLU A 374 -38.49 -7.09 5.24
CA GLU A 374 -39.30 -6.89 4.02
C GLU A 374 -40.81 -7.10 4.23
N GLN A 375 -41.21 -7.54 5.43
CA GLN A 375 -42.59 -7.53 5.91
C GLN A 375 -42.83 -6.27 6.74
#